data_AF-A0A974CMW4-F1
#
_entry.id   AF-A0A974CMW4-F1
#
_cell.length_a   1.000
_cell.length_b   1.000
_cell.length_c   1.000
_cell.angle_alpha   90.00
_cell.angle_beta   90.00
_cell.angle_gamma   90.00
#
_symmetry.space_group_name_H-M   'P 1'
#
loop_
_entity.id
_entity.type
_entity.pdbx_description
1 polymer ?
#
loop_
_entity_poly.entity_id
_entity_poly.type
_entity_poly.pdbx_seq_one_letter_code
_entity_poly.pdbx_strand_id
1 'polypeptide(L)'
;SKTTKAGTFPCNSNRCETCKYILCKDQVAIPNTQKVYTILHYYSCASSNVVYMITCTRMNHHRHKINTTSCDTPVGQPFCSQNHSLQDMQILILRENFTTEWERKIYEFKCMELFNTLRRP
;
A
#
# COMPACT_ATOMS: atom_id res chain seq x y z
N SER A 1 2.08 -25.51 18.72
CA SER A 1 1.42 -24.80 17.60
C SER A 1 2.51 -24.16 16.75
N LYS A 2 2.50 -24.34 15.42
CA LYS A 2 3.43 -23.59 14.55
C LYS A 2 2.96 -22.15 14.55
N THR A 3 3.73 -21.25 15.17
CA THR A 3 3.49 -19.81 15.11
C THR A 3 3.69 -19.35 13.69
N THR A 4 2.61 -19.04 12.98
CA THR A 4 2.68 -18.45 11.64
C THR A 4 3.28 -17.05 11.78
N LYS A 5 4.38 -16.78 11.06
CA LYS A 5 5.04 -15.47 11.06
C LYS A 5 4.07 -14.41 10.56
N ALA A 6 3.89 -13.33 11.32
CA ALA A 6 3.06 -12.20 10.88
C ALA A 6 3.79 -11.36 9.82
N GLY A 7 3.01 -10.64 9.00
CA GLY A 7 3.51 -9.76 7.94
C GLY A 7 3.01 -10.13 6.56
N THR A 8 3.60 -9.49 5.56
CA THR A 8 3.24 -9.61 4.15
C THR A 8 4.27 -10.43 3.40
N PHE A 9 3.83 -11.34 2.53
CA PHE A 9 4.72 -12.28 1.85
C PHE A 9 4.30 -12.56 0.41
N PRO A 10 5.23 -12.80 -0.53
CA PRO A 10 4.86 -13.34 -1.84
C PRO A 10 4.23 -14.73 -1.67
N CYS A 11 3.27 -15.08 -2.54
CA CYS A 11 2.70 -16.42 -2.57
C CYS A 11 3.62 -17.45 -3.26
N ASN A 12 4.72 -16.98 -3.88
CA ASN A 12 5.72 -17.78 -4.59
C ASN A 12 5.18 -18.60 -5.78
N SER A 13 3.97 -18.29 -6.26
CA SER A 13 3.50 -18.81 -7.54
C SER A 13 4.27 -18.17 -8.69
N ASN A 14 4.79 -18.99 -9.59
CA ASN A 14 5.50 -18.56 -10.80
C ASN A 14 4.64 -17.71 -11.75
N ARG A 15 3.31 -17.75 -11.61
CA ARG A 15 2.35 -16.99 -12.40
C ARG A 15 1.88 -15.70 -11.73
N CYS A 16 2.35 -15.40 -10.51
CA CYS A 16 1.87 -14.25 -9.75
C CYS A 16 2.66 -12.99 -10.09
N GLU A 17 2.06 -12.10 -10.88
CA GLU A 17 2.65 -10.80 -11.24
C GLU A 17 2.78 -9.83 -10.06
N THR A 18 2.03 -10.05 -8.98
CA THR A 18 2.04 -9.19 -7.79
C THR A 18 3.22 -9.49 -6.87
N CYS A 19 3.74 -10.73 -6.87
CA CYS A 19 4.80 -11.18 -5.96
C CYS A 19 6.02 -10.24 -5.95
N LYS A 20 6.42 -9.75 -7.13
CA LYS A 20 7.59 -8.88 -7.32
C LYS A 20 7.46 -7.51 -6.65
N TYR A 21 6.24 -7.09 -6.33
CA TYR A 21 5.97 -5.82 -5.65
C TYR A 21 5.71 -5.98 -4.15
N ILE A 22 5.54 -7.21 -3.65
CA ILE A 22 5.27 -7.43 -2.21
C ILE A 22 6.51 -7.09 -1.39
N LEU A 23 6.36 -6.11 -0.50
CA LEU A 23 7.38 -5.81 0.49
C LEU A 23 7.22 -6.78 1.66
N CYS A 24 8.25 -7.58 1.95
CA CYS A 24 8.21 -8.53 3.06
C CYS A 24 8.46 -7.86 4.41
N LYS A 25 7.39 -7.36 5.06
CA LYS A 25 7.45 -6.69 6.37
C LYS A 25 6.20 -6.98 7.20
N ASP A 26 6.34 -6.79 8.51
CA ASP A 26 5.28 -6.86 9.50
C ASP A 26 4.97 -5.50 10.13
N GLN A 27 5.73 -4.47 9.76
CA GLN A 27 5.65 -3.14 10.36
C GLN A 27 5.79 -2.03 9.33
N VAL A 28 5.02 -0.96 9.54
CA VAL A 28 5.01 0.26 8.72
C VAL A 28 5.05 1.47 9.64
N ALA A 29 5.99 2.40 9.39
CA ALA A 29 6.02 3.66 10.13
C ALA A 29 4.81 4.53 9.77
N ILE A 30 4.17 5.12 10.79
CA ILE A 30 3.07 6.06 10.58
C ILE A 30 3.68 7.45 10.35
N PRO A 31 3.47 8.09 9.18
CA PRO A 31 4.08 9.37 8.84
C PRO A 31 3.82 10.45 9.90
N ASN A 32 4.81 11.34 10.10
CA ASN A 32 4.75 12.45 11.06
C ASN A 32 4.52 12.02 12.52
N THR A 33 4.77 10.74 12.85
CA THR A 33 4.71 10.23 14.21
C THR A 33 5.91 9.32 14.50
N GLN A 34 6.13 8.99 15.78
CA GLN A 34 7.07 7.94 16.19
C GLN A 34 6.39 6.56 16.31
N LYS A 35 5.13 6.44 15.84
CA LYS A 35 4.34 5.22 15.97
C LYS A 35 4.55 4.30 14.76
N VAL A 36 4.35 3.02 14.99
CA VAL A 36 4.45 1.96 13.99
C VAL A 36 3.12 1.21 13.93
N TYR A 37 2.61 1.01 12.73
CA TYR A 37 1.51 0.11 12.46
C TYR A 37 2.07 -1.31 12.32
N THR A 38 1.55 -2.25 13.12
CA THR A 38 1.99 -3.66 13.12
C THR A 38 0.93 -4.54 12.47
N ILE A 39 1.36 -5.33 11.49
CA ILE A 39 0.58 -6.35 10.81
C ILE A 39 0.59 -7.60 11.68
N LEU A 40 -0.57 -7.98 12.20
CA LEU A 40 -0.68 -9.02 13.22
C LEU A 40 -0.80 -10.45 12.66
N HIS A 41 -1.11 -10.58 11.37
CA HIS A 41 -1.37 -11.86 10.73
C HIS A 41 -0.46 -12.08 9.51
N TYR A 42 -0.44 -13.30 9.02
CA TYR A 42 0.22 -13.65 7.77
C TYR A 42 -0.69 -13.29 6.60
N TYR A 43 -0.20 -12.45 5.71
CA TYR A 43 -0.88 -12.09 4.47
C TYR A 43 0.01 -12.37 3.28
N SER A 44 -0.58 -12.75 2.15
CA SER A 44 0.17 -12.93 0.91
C SER A 44 -0.56 -12.35 -0.29
N CYS A 45 0.10 -12.19 -1.42
CA CYS A 45 -0.59 -11.75 -2.65
C CYS A 45 -1.64 -12.75 -3.18
N ALA A 46 -1.81 -13.91 -2.54
CA ALA A 46 -2.93 -14.82 -2.78
C ALA A 46 -4.16 -14.52 -1.90
N SER A 47 -4.03 -13.61 -0.94
CA SER A 47 -5.12 -13.17 -0.06
C SER A 47 -6.23 -12.47 -0.85
N SER A 48 -7.48 -12.76 -0.51
CA SER A 48 -8.69 -12.16 -1.13
C SER A 48 -9.34 -11.14 -0.20
N ASN A 49 -10.12 -10.20 -0.76
CA ASN A 49 -10.84 -9.17 0.00
C ASN A 49 -9.89 -8.38 0.91
N VAL A 50 -8.87 -7.78 0.30
CA VAL A 50 -7.74 -7.15 0.98
C VAL A 50 -7.78 -5.63 0.87
N VAL A 51 -7.20 -4.95 1.85
CA VAL A 51 -6.81 -3.55 1.76
C VAL A 51 -5.30 -3.48 1.64
N TYR A 52 -4.83 -2.92 0.52
CA TYR A 52 -3.42 -2.71 0.24
C TYR A 52 -2.98 -1.29 0.62
N MET A 53 -1.71 -1.17 1.01
CA MET A 53 -0.97 0.09 0.98
C MET A 53 0.06 0.01 -0.13
N ILE A 54 0.03 0.98 -1.04
CA ILE A 54 0.96 1.08 -2.17
C ILE A 54 1.89 2.26 -1.90
N THR A 55 3.20 2.02 -1.89
CA THR A 55 4.22 3.07 -1.70
C THR A 55 5.15 3.14 -2.89
N CYS A 56 5.49 4.36 -3.32
CA CYS A 56 6.48 4.59 -4.35
C CYS A 56 7.79 5.09 -3.71
N THR A 57 8.89 4.41 -3.98
CA THR A 57 10.21 4.71 -3.40
C THR A 57 10.85 5.99 -3.97
N ARG A 58 10.38 6.50 -5.11
CA ARG A 58 10.95 7.66 -5.83
C ARG A 58 10.20 8.98 -5.63
N MET A 59 9.14 8.98 -4.80
CA MET A 59 8.36 10.18 -4.47
C MET A 59 9.20 11.34 -3.88
N ASN A 60 10.40 11.06 -3.34
CA ASN A 60 11.29 12.08 -2.77
C ASN A 60 11.82 13.08 -3.80
N HIS A 61 11.89 12.73 -5.10
CA HIS A 61 12.31 13.66 -6.15
C HIS A 61 11.18 14.58 -6.65
N HIS A 62 9.93 14.37 -6.23
CA HIS A 62 8.77 15.15 -6.70
C HIS A 62 8.46 16.39 -5.87
N ARG A 63 9.09 16.58 -4.71
CA ARG A 63 8.81 17.72 -3.83
C ARG A 63 9.09 19.10 -4.46
N HIS A 64 9.66 19.16 -5.66
CA HIS A 64 10.11 20.41 -6.29
C HIS A 64 9.56 20.73 -7.70
N LYS A 65 8.65 19.94 -8.27
CA LYS A 65 8.05 20.28 -9.59
C LYS A 65 6.61 19.78 -9.70
N ILE A 66 5.67 20.60 -9.25
CA ILE A 66 4.24 20.46 -9.54
C ILE A 66 3.84 21.66 -10.38
N ASN A 67 4.18 21.62 -11.65
CA ASN A 67 3.51 22.42 -12.68
C ASN A 67 3.79 21.73 -14.02
N THR A 68 2.89 20.84 -14.41
CA THR A 68 2.12 20.89 -15.66
C THR A 68 1.54 19.52 -16.05
N THR A 69 0.30 19.58 -16.55
CA THR A 69 -0.39 18.65 -17.48
C THR A 69 -1.15 17.45 -16.86
N SER A 70 -2.37 17.21 -17.38
CA SER A 70 -3.53 16.62 -16.70
C SER A 70 -3.42 15.15 -16.30
N CYS A 71 -3.94 14.86 -15.11
CA CYS A 71 -3.96 13.55 -14.45
C CYS A 71 -5.22 13.47 -13.57
N ASP A 72 -6.40 13.51 -14.20
CA ASP A 72 -7.65 13.99 -13.59
C ASP A 72 -8.31 13.06 -12.55
N THR A 73 -7.55 12.11 -11.98
CA THR A 73 -7.99 11.35 -10.81
C THR A 73 -6.97 11.44 -9.68
N PRO A 74 -7.42 11.52 -8.41
CA PRO A 74 -6.53 11.49 -7.24
C PRO A 74 -5.60 10.27 -7.23
N VAL A 75 -6.06 9.17 -7.83
CA VAL A 75 -5.31 7.92 -7.98
C VAL A 75 -4.31 8.01 -9.14
N GLY A 76 -4.63 8.61 -10.28
CA GLY A 76 -3.77 8.64 -11.48
C GLY A 76 -2.62 9.65 -11.43
N GLN A 77 -2.76 10.73 -10.66
CA GLN A 77 -1.77 11.81 -10.59
C GLN A 77 -0.36 11.40 -10.13
N PRO A 78 -0.19 10.47 -9.17
CA PRO A 78 1.13 9.96 -8.81
C PRO A 78 1.81 9.08 -9.90
N PHE A 79 1.04 8.53 -10.84
CA PHE A 79 1.54 7.59 -11.86
C PHE A 79 1.97 8.28 -13.17
N CYS A 80 1.50 9.49 -13.44
CA CYS A 80 1.68 10.17 -14.73
C CYS A 80 2.92 11.07 -14.85
N SER A 81 3.80 11.12 -13.84
CA SER A 81 5.04 11.89 -13.97
C SER A 81 6.11 11.09 -14.73
N GLN A 82 6.80 11.74 -15.68
CA GLN A 82 7.67 11.12 -16.71
C GLN A 82 8.90 10.31 -16.22
N ASN A 83 8.99 9.96 -14.93
CA ASN A 83 10.09 9.15 -14.38
C ASN A 83 9.63 8.05 -13.39
N HIS A 84 8.34 7.74 -13.34
CA HIS A 84 7.79 6.72 -12.44
C HIS A 84 7.55 5.40 -13.20
N SER A 85 8.31 4.35 -12.86
CA SER A 85 8.08 2.99 -13.35
C SER A 85 7.24 2.19 -12.35
N LEU A 86 6.46 1.22 -12.81
CA LEU A 86 5.81 0.25 -11.92
C LEU A 86 6.81 -0.49 -11.02
N GLN A 87 8.08 -0.56 -11.44
CA GLN A 87 9.18 -1.14 -10.66
C GLN A 87 9.46 -0.37 -9.36
N ASP A 88 9.06 0.89 -9.27
CA ASP A 88 9.31 1.75 -8.11
C ASP A 88 8.24 1.58 -7.01
N MET A 89 7.22 0.76 -7.28
CA MET A 89 6.09 0.47 -6.40
C MET A 89 6.36 -0.70 -5.47
N GLN A 90 5.90 -0.55 -4.23
CA GLN A 90 5.90 -1.58 -3.19
C GLN A 90 4.48 -1.71 -2.64
N ILE A 91 4.07 -2.94 -2.36
CA ILE A 91 2.74 -3.30 -1.88
C ILE A 91 2.89 -3.95 -0.50
N LEU A 92 2.09 -3.46 0.45
CA LEU A 92 1.81 -4.14 1.72
C LEU A 92 0.32 -4.44 1.82
N ILE A 93 -0.01 -5.58 2.42
CA ILE A 93 -1.39 -5.95 2.77
C ILE A 93 -1.61 -5.55 4.23
N LEU A 94 -2.56 -4.66 4.46
CA LEU A 94 -2.88 -4.18 5.81
C LEU A 94 -3.89 -5.08 6.52
N ARG A 95 -4.83 -5.66 5.76
CA ARG A 95 -5.88 -6.55 6.26
C ARG A 95 -6.57 -7.29 5.12
N GLU A 96 -7.15 -8.44 5.43
CA GLU A 96 -7.99 -9.24 4.53
C GLU A 96 -9.32 -9.65 5.19
N ASN A 97 -10.14 -10.44 4.47
CA ASN A 97 -11.34 -11.13 4.96
C ASN A 97 -12.39 -10.21 5.60
N PHE A 98 -12.70 -9.09 4.95
CA PHE A 98 -13.86 -8.28 5.32
C PHE A 98 -15.16 -9.02 5.03
N THR A 99 -16.13 -8.94 5.95
CA THR A 99 -17.45 -9.56 5.79
C THR A 99 -18.27 -8.81 4.76
N THR A 100 -18.13 -7.48 4.72
CA THR A 100 -18.87 -6.61 3.81
C THR A 100 -17.97 -5.59 3.11
N GLU A 101 -18.41 -5.10 1.95
CA GLU A 101 -17.75 -4.00 1.27
C GLU A 101 -17.73 -2.71 2.10
N TRP A 102 -18.78 -2.49 2.91
CA TRP A 102 -18.88 -1.32 3.78
C TRP A 102 -17.83 -1.34 4.89
N GLU A 103 -17.61 -2.49 5.55
CA GLU A 103 -16.52 -2.67 6.51
C GLU A 103 -15.16 -2.43 5.87
N ARG A 104 -14.96 -2.93 4.65
CA ARG A 104 -13.74 -2.70 3.87
C ARG A 104 -13.51 -1.22 3.61
N LYS A 105 -14.54 -0.48 3.16
CA LYS A 105 -14.46 0.96 2.89
C LYS A 105 -14.20 1.79 4.14
N ILE A 106 -14.80 1.44 5.28
CA ILE A 106 -14.51 2.10 6.56
C ILE A 106 -13.06 1.87 6.95
N TYR A 107 -12.57 0.64 6.79
CA TYR A 107 -11.20 0.32 7.10
C TYR A 107 -10.21 1.03 6.18
N GLU A 108 -10.51 1.09 4.88
CA GLU A 108 -9.77 1.86 3.89
C GLU A 108 -9.69 3.33 4.29
N PHE A 109 -10.82 3.95 4.65
CA PHE A 109 -10.86 5.34 5.11
C PHE A 109 -9.99 5.58 6.35
N LYS A 110 -10.10 4.70 7.36
CA LYS A 110 -9.26 4.76 8.56
C LYS A 110 -7.77 4.65 8.22
N CYS A 111 -7.40 3.80 7.24
CA CYS A 111 -6.01 3.70 6.79
C CYS A 111 -5.56 4.98 6.08
N MET A 112 -6.40 5.59 5.25
CA MET A 112 -6.07 6.84 4.57
C MET A 112 -5.84 7.99 5.56
N GLU A 113 -6.63 8.07 6.63
CA GLU A 113 -6.41 9.02 7.72
C GLU A 113 -5.13 8.70 8.50
N LEU A 114 -4.94 7.43 8.88
CA LEU A 114 -3.79 6.98 9.66
C LEU A 114 -2.46 7.24 8.95
N PHE A 115 -2.38 6.95 7.66
CA PHE A 115 -1.17 7.13 6.87
C PHE A 115 -1.09 8.50 6.18
N ASN A 116 -2.04 9.40 6.47
CA ASN A 116 -2.09 10.77 5.94
C ASN A 116 -1.98 10.81 4.39
N THR A 117 -2.67 9.89 3.71
CA THR A 117 -2.68 9.81 2.25
C THR A 117 -3.87 10.55 1.62
N LEU A 118 -4.79 11.07 2.44
CA LEU A 118 -5.82 11.99 1.98
C LEU A 118 -5.18 13.33 1.60
N ARG A 119 -5.31 13.74 0.33
CA ARG A 119 -5.15 15.15 -0.02
C ARG A 119 -6.27 15.93 0.64
N ARG A 120 -5.92 16.70 1.67
CA ARG A 120 -6.82 17.75 2.18
C ARG A 120 -6.84 18.89 1.14
N PRO A 121 -8.01 19.45 0.82
CA PRO A 121 -8.11 20.62 -0.05
C PRO A 121 -7.32 21.81 0.49
#